data_AF-W5K2K4-F1
#
_entry.id   AF-W5K2K4-F1
#
_cell.length_a   1.000
_cell.length_b   1.000
_cell.length_c   1.000
_cell.angle_alpha   90.00
_cell.angle_beta   90.00
_cell.angle_gamma   90.00
#
_symmetry.space_group_name_H-M   'P 1'
#
loop_
_entity.id
_entity.type
_entity.pdbx_description
1 polymer ?
#
loop_
_entity_poly.entity_id
_entity_poly.type
_entity_poly.pdbx_seq_one_letter_code
_entity_poly.pdbx_strand_id
1 'polypeptide(L)'
;MLLKNTVIASAALLRTRAAAFSSRSGMSVSPGQVYSNLSRTRTPGSNEILTSQAVRQYARAARRKPEFQSQLQDLSPSMLKHEYASVPVANTVDDVVKKLLSLEFASHSEKLRLKKEQLIEKVQKDVNDRSSTEVKVAMLTAQIRNFQEHLHKHPKDKANKRWMLMSIDRRNKILKVLRKTHYESFEKVCQELGITYTFPQEYYRRTTQRWLAKKALCVKVFKEVQKQKAEQRNKMKLNQQNNEAPSTTGLY
;
A
#
# COMPACT_ATOMS: atom_id res chain seq x y z
N MET A 1 22.49 -11.37 -52.89
CA MET A 1 22.38 -10.00 -53.43
C MET A 1 21.14 -9.33 -52.86
N LEU A 2 21.30 -8.11 -52.31
CA LEU A 2 20.31 -7.01 -52.23
C LEU A 2 19.00 -7.28 -51.44
N LEU A 3 18.61 -6.57 -50.37
CA LEU A 3 19.00 -5.27 -49.83
C LEU A 3 18.86 -5.26 -48.29
N LYS A 4 19.95 -4.93 -47.60
CA LYS A 4 19.90 -4.14 -46.36
C LYS A 4 19.78 -2.68 -46.81
N ASN A 5 18.89 -1.88 -46.21
CA ASN A 5 19.15 -0.48 -45.81
C ASN A 5 17.88 0.34 -45.50
N THR A 6 17.99 1.09 -44.40
CA THR A 6 17.52 2.48 -44.19
C THR A 6 16.03 2.80 -44.19
N VAL A 7 15.48 3.00 -42.98
CA VAL A 7 14.63 4.17 -42.72
C VAL A 7 15.14 4.85 -41.46
N ILE A 8 16.08 5.77 -41.67
CA ILE A 8 16.47 6.84 -40.75
C ILE A 8 15.86 8.13 -41.33
N ALA A 9 15.46 9.03 -40.42
CA ALA A 9 15.12 10.44 -40.61
C ALA A 9 13.66 10.80 -40.99
N SER A 10 12.97 11.40 -40.01
CA SER A 10 12.50 12.78 -40.15
C SER A 10 12.33 13.39 -38.75
N ALA A 11 13.38 14.08 -38.32
CA ALA A 11 13.34 15.07 -37.26
C ALA A 11 13.12 16.43 -37.91
N ALA A 12 12.05 17.13 -37.54
CA ALA A 12 11.84 18.56 -37.74
C ALA A 12 10.96 19.02 -36.57
N LEU A 13 11.55 19.64 -35.55
CA LEU A 13 11.77 21.09 -35.38
C LEU A 13 10.51 21.85 -34.92
N LEU A 14 10.60 22.32 -33.67
CA LEU A 14 10.19 23.63 -33.11
C LEU A 14 9.97 23.40 -31.60
N ARG A 15 10.94 23.67 -30.69
CA ARG A 15 11.31 25.00 -30.15
C ARG A 15 10.10 25.93 -30.12
N THR A 16 9.66 26.56 -29.04
CA THR A 16 10.18 26.91 -27.72
C THR A 16 9.01 27.69 -27.09
N ARG A 17 8.71 27.54 -25.80
CA ARG A 17 8.15 28.66 -25.03
C ARG A 17 8.54 28.55 -23.57
N ALA A 18 9.60 29.27 -23.24
CA ALA A 18 9.88 29.78 -21.92
C ALA A 18 9.23 31.17 -21.81
N ALA A 19 8.48 31.40 -20.75
CA ALA A 19 8.08 32.70 -20.18
C ALA A 19 7.11 32.36 -19.03
N ALA A 20 7.11 32.98 -17.86
CA ALA A 20 8.04 33.86 -17.18
C ALA A 20 7.58 33.78 -15.71
N PHE A 21 8.53 33.76 -14.80
CA PHE A 21 8.27 33.99 -13.39
C PHE A 21 7.89 35.46 -13.23
N SER A 22 6.68 35.76 -12.76
CA SER A 22 6.30 37.10 -12.31
C SER A 22 5.48 36.97 -11.04
N SER A 23 6.14 37.26 -9.94
CA SER A 23 5.54 37.69 -8.68
C SER A 23 4.72 38.96 -8.92
N ARG A 24 3.44 38.95 -8.54
CA ARG A 24 2.76 40.20 -8.20
C ARG A 24 1.81 40.00 -7.02
N SER A 25 2.02 40.90 -6.07
CA SER A 25 1.29 41.19 -4.85
C SER A 25 -0.19 41.53 -5.10
N GLY A 26 -0.95 41.57 -3.99
CA GLY A 26 -2.41 41.61 -3.95
C GLY A 26 -3.07 42.73 -4.75
N MET A 27 -4.39 42.59 -4.96
CA MET A 27 -5.41 43.49 -4.42
C MET A 27 -6.81 42.96 -4.75
N SER A 28 -7.71 43.13 -3.79
CA SER A 28 -9.15 42.89 -3.82
C SER A 28 -9.87 43.83 -4.79
N VAL A 29 -10.72 43.31 -5.68
CA VAL A 29 -11.85 44.06 -6.25
C VAL A 29 -12.96 43.07 -6.65
N SER A 30 -14.15 43.25 -6.09
CA SER A 30 -15.41 42.67 -6.59
C SER A 30 -15.81 43.36 -7.88
N PRO A 31 -16.39 42.65 -8.86
CA PRO A 31 -17.55 43.25 -9.51
C PRO A 31 -18.63 42.23 -9.87
N GLY A 32 -19.85 42.50 -9.39
CA GLY A 32 -21.04 42.15 -10.15
C GLY A 32 -21.23 43.19 -11.24
N GLN A 33 -21.34 42.77 -12.49
CA GLN A 33 -22.35 43.25 -13.43
C GLN A 33 -22.33 42.40 -14.70
N VAL A 34 -23.47 41.72 -14.89
CA VAL A 34 -24.22 41.53 -16.13
C VAL A 34 -23.44 41.74 -17.44
N TYR A 35 -23.21 40.64 -18.16
CA TYR A 35 -23.15 40.67 -19.61
C TYR A 35 -24.23 39.76 -20.17
N SER A 36 -25.10 40.41 -20.92
CA SER A 36 -26.21 39.90 -21.71
C SER A 36 -25.75 39.00 -22.86
N ASN A 37 -26.44 37.86 -22.98
CA ASN A 37 -26.97 37.26 -24.21
C ASN A 37 -26.02 36.96 -25.38
N LEU A 38 -25.77 35.67 -25.59
CA LEU A 38 -25.78 35.10 -26.94
C LEU A 38 -26.57 33.79 -26.93
N SER A 39 -27.90 33.92 -26.95
CA SER A 39 -28.85 32.84 -27.15
C SER A 39 -28.88 32.45 -28.63
N ARG A 40 -28.17 31.37 -28.98
CA ARG A 40 -28.43 30.64 -30.23
C ARG A 40 -29.47 29.57 -29.93
N THR A 41 -30.72 29.84 -30.30
CA THR A 41 -31.82 28.88 -30.19
C THR A 41 -31.56 27.67 -31.09
N ARG A 42 -31.54 26.49 -30.46
CA ARG A 42 -31.70 25.22 -31.17
C ARG A 42 -32.57 24.33 -30.28
N THR A 43 -33.87 24.33 -30.56
CA THR A 43 -34.80 23.28 -30.10
C THR A 43 -34.39 21.98 -30.78
N PRO A 44 -34.32 20.84 -30.06
CA PRO A 44 -35.50 19.97 -30.01
C PRO A 44 -35.60 19.08 -28.74
N GLY A 45 -36.77 18.44 -28.56
CA GLY A 45 -36.81 17.03 -28.12
C GLY A 45 -37.47 16.71 -26.77
N SER A 46 -38.62 16.03 -26.88
CA SER A 46 -39.11 14.88 -26.08
C SER A 46 -38.84 14.80 -24.57
N ASN A 47 -39.95 14.63 -23.84
CA ASN A 47 -40.10 14.21 -22.45
C ASN A 47 -39.06 13.18 -21.96
N GLU A 48 -37.87 13.64 -21.59
CA GLU A 48 -37.00 12.93 -20.66
C GLU A 48 -37.26 13.49 -19.27
N ILE A 49 -37.71 12.61 -18.39
CA ILE A 49 -37.77 12.80 -16.95
C ILE A 49 -36.42 13.40 -16.54
N LEU A 50 -36.44 14.67 -16.13
CA LEU A 50 -35.26 15.40 -15.66
C LEU A 50 -34.64 14.62 -14.50
N THR A 51 -33.66 13.79 -14.81
CA THR A 51 -32.73 13.26 -13.83
C THR A 51 -32.12 14.48 -13.15
N SER A 52 -32.46 14.65 -11.87
CA SER A 52 -31.99 15.74 -11.03
C SER A 52 -30.51 15.97 -11.29
N GLN A 53 -30.19 17.08 -11.96
CA GLN A 53 -28.82 17.47 -12.27
C GLN A 53 -28.03 17.38 -10.97
N ALA A 54 -27.04 16.48 -10.91
CA ALA A 54 -26.23 16.31 -9.71
C ALA A 54 -25.62 17.67 -9.35
N VAL A 55 -26.17 18.29 -8.28
CA VAL A 55 -25.63 19.49 -7.67
C VAL A 55 -24.16 19.21 -7.47
N ARG A 56 -23.30 19.98 -8.14
CA ARG A 56 -21.84 19.87 -8.01
C ARG A 56 -21.55 19.93 -6.51
N GLN A 57 -21.21 18.78 -5.92
CA GLN A 57 -20.97 18.61 -4.49
C GLN A 57 -19.70 19.37 -4.11
N TYR A 58 -19.79 20.70 -4.02
CA TYR A 58 -18.68 21.58 -3.64
C TYR A 58 -18.31 21.39 -2.16
N ALA A 59 -19.25 20.95 -1.33
CA ALA A 59 -18.99 20.43 0.00
C ALA A 59 -18.70 18.92 -0.09
N ARG A 60 -17.44 18.54 -0.34
CA ARG A 60 -17.03 17.15 -0.06
C ARG A 60 -17.10 16.95 1.45
N ALA A 61 -17.86 15.94 1.89
CA ALA A 61 -17.85 15.50 3.28
C ALA A 61 -16.40 15.33 3.74
N ALA A 62 -16.05 15.96 4.87
CA ALA A 62 -14.72 15.83 5.46
C ALA A 62 -14.47 14.34 5.71
N ARG A 63 -13.55 13.74 4.93
CA ARG A 63 -13.17 12.35 5.15
C ARG A 63 -12.54 12.28 6.52
N ARG A 64 -13.25 11.67 7.48
CA ARG A 64 -12.65 11.30 8.77
C ARG A 64 -11.44 10.45 8.47
N LYS A 65 -10.28 10.85 9.02
CA LYS A 65 -9.09 10.02 8.89
C LYS A 65 -9.37 8.73 9.66
N PRO A 66 -9.09 7.55 9.08
CA PRO A 66 -9.22 6.31 9.81
C PRO A 66 -8.36 6.38 11.07
N GLU A 67 -8.94 6.00 12.21
CA GLU A 67 -8.22 5.96 13.48
C GLU A 67 -7.09 4.94 13.40
N PHE A 68 -5.87 5.36 13.72
CA PHE A 68 -4.73 4.47 13.75
C PHE A 68 -4.71 3.71 15.07
N GLN A 69 -4.83 2.39 15.01
CA GLN A 69 -4.70 1.53 16.18
C GLN A 69 -3.24 1.55 16.66
N SER A 70 -3.01 2.08 17.86
CA SER A 70 -1.68 2.09 18.47
C SER A 70 -1.34 0.67 18.96
N GLN A 71 -0.09 0.26 18.79
CA GLN A 71 0.43 -1.02 19.29
C GLN A 71 0.42 -1.09 20.82
N LEU A 72 0.26 0.05 21.51
CA LEU A 72 0.23 0.14 22.96
C LEU A 72 -1.17 -0.08 23.55
N GLN A 73 -2.22 -0.19 22.72
CA GLN A 73 -3.60 -0.32 23.21
C GLN A 73 -3.83 -1.59 24.03
N ASP A 74 -3.10 -2.68 23.73
CA ASP A 74 -3.24 -3.93 24.49
C ASP A 74 -2.57 -3.89 25.88
N LEU A 75 -1.86 -2.81 26.23
CA LEU A 75 -1.24 -2.67 27.55
C LEU A 75 -2.26 -2.19 28.58
N SER A 76 -2.52 -3.02 29.58
CA SER A 76 -3.29 -2.59 30.74
C SER A 76 -2.52 -1.51 31.53
N PRO A 77 -3.16 -0.38 31.88
CA PRO A 77 -2.54 0.66 32.73
C PRO A 77 -2.06 0.13 34.08
N SER A 78 -2.71 -0.90 34.62
CA SER A 78 -2.35 -1.50 35.93
C SER A 78 -1.12 -2.40 35.89
N MET A 79 -0.59 -2.73 34.71
CA MET A 79 0.61 -3.56 34.57
C MET A 79 1.83 -2.85 35.15
N LEU A 80 2.74 -3.60 35.78
CA LEU A 80 4.00 -3.04 36.29
C LEU A 80 4.94 -2.67 35.14
N LYS A 81 5.79 -1.66 35.37
CA LYS A 81 6.92 -1.36 34.48
C LYS A 81 7.85 -2.56 34.39
N HIS A 82 8.47 -2.74 33.22
CA HIS A 82 9.30 -3.91 32.93
C HIS A 82 10.44 -4.14 33.95
N GLU A 83 11.06 -3.08 34.46
CA GLU A 83 12.19 -3.18 35.40
C GLU A 83 11.81 -3.81 36.74
N TYR A 84 10.59 -3.58 37.21
CA TYR A 84 10.13 -4.07 38.51
C TYR A 84 9.36 -5.38 38.41
N ALA A 85 9.05 -5.85 37.20
CA ALA A 85 8.25 -7.06 36.99
C ALA A 85 8.94 -8.34 37.50
N SER A 86 10.27 -8.38 37.50
CA SER A 86 11.05 -9.52 38.00
C SER A 86 11.17 -9.56 39.52
N VAL A 87 10.84 -8.48 40.23
CA VAL A 87 11.03 -8.35 41.68
C VAL A 87 9.80 -8.90 42.41
N PRO A 88 9.91 -10.00 43.18
CA PRO A 88 8.76 -10.61 43.85
C PRO A 88 8.08 -9.67 44.86
N VAL A 89 8.88 -8.80 45.49
CA VAL A 89 8.43 -7.83 46.50
C VAL A 89 7.45 -6.81 45.91
N ALA A 90 7.52 -6.51 44.60
CA ALA A 90 6.70 -5.48 43.97
C ALA A 90 5.18 -5.74 44.07
N ASN A 91 4.77 -7.00 44.24
CA ASN A 91 3.36 -7.39 44.38
C ASN A 91 2.85 -7.29 45.83
N THR A 92 3.76 -7.22 46.80
CA THR A 92 3.45 -7.21 48.24
C THR A 92 3.37 -5.80 48.83
N VAL A 93 3.83 -4.79 48.09
CA VAL A 93 3.83 -3.40 48.55
C VAL A 93 2.42 -2.81 48.45
N ASP A 94 2.17 -1.80 49.28
CA ASP A 94 0.96 -0.98 49.31
C ASP A 94 0.45 -0.58 47.91
N ASP A 95 -0.87 -0.47 47.80
CA ASP A 95 -1.56 -0.15 46.55
C ASP A 95 -1.10 1.17 45.93
N VAL A 96 -0.73 2.16 46.76
CA VAL A 96 -0.21 3.45 46.30
C VAL A 96 1.12 3.27 45.57
N VAL A 97 2.05 2.52 46.18
CA VAL A 97 3.37 2.24 45.57
C VAL A 97 3.20 1.39 44.31
N LYS A 98 2.31 0.38 44.36
CA LYS A 98 1.96 -0.43 43.20
C LYS A 98 1.44 0.42 42.05
N LYS A 99 0.60 1.42 42.34
CA LYS A 99 0.12 2.37 41.33
C LYS A 99 1.26 3.20 40.75
N LEU A 100 2.19 3.72 41.56
CA LEU A 100 3.35 4.49 41.09
C LEU A 100 4.29 3.67 40.17
N LEU A 101 4.43 2.38 40.45
CA LEU A 101 5.23 1.45 39.64
C LEU A 101 4.49 0.91 38.40
N SER A 102 3.22 1.28 38.21
CA SER A 102 2.39 0.83 37.10
C SER A 102 2.63 1.62 35.80
N LEU A 103 2.10 1.09 34.68
CA LEU A 103 2.14 1.71 33.36
C LEU A 103 1.25 2.95 33.24
N GLU A 104 0.30 3.16 34.16
CA GLU A 104 -0.54 4.35 34.22
C GLU A 104 0.32 5.61 34.30
N PHE A 105 1.32 5.60 35.19
CA PHE A 105 2.27 6.70 35.39
C PHE A 105 3.61 6.51 34.64
N ALA A 106 3.70 5.53 33.75
CA ALA A 106 4.91 5.29 32.98
C ALA A 106 5.05 6.23 31.78
N SER A 107 6.29 6.58 31.45
CA SER A 107 6.62 7.31 30.23
C SER A 107 6.31 6.49 28.96
N HIS A 108 6.16 7.17 27.81
CA HIS A 108 5.95 6.47 26.53
C HIS A 108 7.11 5.52 26.20
N SER A 109 8.34 5.90 26.56
CA SER A 109 9.54 5.06 26.41
C SER A 109 9.48 3.77 27.23
N GLU A 110 8.97 3.82 28.46
CA GLU A 110 8.79 2.62 29.31
C GLU A 110 7.76 1.67 28.70
N LYS A 111 6.63 2.19 28.20
CA LYS A 111 5.61 1.40 27.50
C LYS A 111 6.19 0.71 26.27
N LEU A 112 7.00 1.44 25.49
CA LEU A 112 7.70 0.88 24.33
C LEU A 112 8.73 -0.18 24.70
N ARG A 113 9.46 0.00 25.81
CA ARG A 113 10.41 -1.00 26.29
C ARG A 113 9.69 -2.31 26.60
N LEU A 114 8.58 -2.25 27.33
CA LEU A 114 7.80 -3.44 27.65
C LEU A 114 7.24 -4.11 26.40
N LYS A 115 6.65 -3.36 25.45
CA LYS A 115 6.18 -3.93 24.17
C LYS A 115 7.28 -4.52 23.31
N LYS A 116 8.47 -3.92 23.35
CA LYS A 116 9.64 -4.46 22.67
C LYS A 116 10.00 -5.82 23.27
N GLU A 117 10.07 -5.95 24.59
CA GLU A 117 10.37 -7.25 25.24
C GLU A 117 9.29 -8.30 24.97
N GLN A 118 7.99 -7.94 25.03
CA GLN A 118 6.90 -8.86 24.64
C GLN A 118 7.03 -9.39 23.21
N LEU A 119 7.51 -8.57 22.26
CA LEU A 119 7.73 -9.02 20.88
C LEU A 119 8.98 -9.89 20.74
N ILE A 120 9.96 -9.72 21.62
CA ILE A 120 11.19 -10.52 21.64
C ILE A 120 10.91 -11.88 22.25
N GLU A 121 10.17 -11.92 23.35
CA GLU A 121 9.77 -13.16 24.04
C GLU A 121 9.03 -14.14 23.11
N LYS A 122 8.23 -13.62 22.16
CA LYS A 122 7.52 -14.44 21.16
C LYS A 122 8.44 -15.13 20.15
N VAL A 123 9.65 -14.62 19.96
CA VAL A 123 10.50 -14.95 18.81
C VAL A 123 11.86 -15.50 19.23
N GLN A 124 12.31 -15.18 20.44
CA GLN A 124 13.58 -15.64 21.00
C GLN A 124 13.61 -17.16 21.14
N LYS A 125 14.82 -17.73 21.04
CA LYS A 125 15.04 -19.17 21.29
C LYS A 125 15.28 -19.43 22.77
N ASP A 126 16.14 -18.60 23.36
CA ASP A 126 16.52 -18.65 24.77
C ASP A 126 16.12 -17.34 25.45
N VAL A 127 15.91 -17.39 26.77
CA VAL A 127 15.50 -16.23 27.58
C VAL A 127 16.53 -15.10 27.55
N ASN A 128 17.81 -15.42 27.39
CA ASN A 128 18.91 -14.45 27.39
C ASN A 128 19.39 -14.06 25.98
N ASP A 129 18.72 -14.52 24.92
CA ASP A 129 19.14 -14.20 23.56
C ASP A 129 18.71 -12.78 23.16
N ARG A 130 19.70 -11.90 23.01
CA ARG A 130 19.49 -10.51 22.57
C ARG A 130 19.95 -10.23 21.15
N SER A 131 20.77 -11.12 20.58
CA SER A 131 21.62 -10.80 19.42
C SER A 131 21.30 -11.60 18.17
N SER A 132 20.44 -12.62 18.27
CA SER A 132 20.00 -13.39 17.12
C SER A 132 19.31 -12.53 16.06
N THR A 133 19.29 -13.06 14.85
CA THR A 133 18.65 -12.46 13.69
C THR A 133 17.15 -12.28 13.90
N GLU A 134 16.50 -13.26 14.54
CA GLU A 134 15.09 -13.30 14.86
C GLU A 134 14.72 -12.17 15.84
N VAL A 135 15.48 -12.05 16.94
CA VAL A 135 15.31 -10.98 17.95
C VAL A 135 15.53 -9.59 17.36
N LYS A 136 16.55 -9.42 16.50
CA LYS A 136 16.79 -8.15 15.78
C LYS A 136 15.60 -7.75 14.90
N VAL A 137 14.91 -8.70 14.27
CA VAL A 137 13.70 -8.42 13.47
C VAL A 137 12.56 -7.97 14.37
N ALA A 138 12.36 -8.60 15.53
CA ALA A 138 11.35 -8.18 16.51
C ALA A 138 11.60 -6.75 17.02
N MET A 139 12.85 -6.43 17.39
CA MET A 139 13.25 -5.08 17.82
C MET A 139 12.96 -4.01 16.76
N LEU A 140 13.38 -4.25 15.51
CA LEU A 140 13.11 -3.33 14.40
C LEU A 140 11.61 -3.18 14.14
N THR A 141 10.84 -4.25 14.31
CA THR A 141 9.38 -4.23 14.12
C THR A 141 8.70 -3.35 15.16
N ALA A 142 9.10 -3.44 16.44
CA ALA A 142 8.61 -2.54 17.50
C ALA A 142 8.89 -1.06 17.18
N GLN A 143 10.11 -0.77 16.69
CA GLN A 143 10.51 0.58 16.29
C GLN A 143 9.71 1.09 15.09
N ILE A 144 9.52 0.26 14.05
CA ILE A 144 8.74 0.62 12.86
C ILE A 144 7.30 0.96 13.24
N ARG A 145 6.65 0.14 14.08
CA ARG A 145 5.29 0.39 14.56
C ARG A 145 5.19 1.71 15.33
N ASN A 146 6.18 2.03 16.17
CA ASN A 146 6.22 3.32 16.87
C ASN A 146 6.38 4.50 15.89
N PHE A 147 7.24 4.38 14.87
CA PHE A 147 7.36 5.41 13.83
C PHE A 147 6.07 5.58 13.03
N GLN A 148 5.34 4.50 12.75
CA GLN A 148 4.05 4.56 12.06
C GLN A 148 3.04 5.38 12.86
N GLU A 149 2.94 5.16 14.18
CA GLU A 149 2.09 5.95 15.08
C GLU A 149 2.47 7.43 15.08
N HIS A 150 3.76 7.74 15.22
CA HIS A 150 4.26 9.11 15.22
C HIS A 150 3.95 9.83 13.91
N LEU A 151 4.20 9.19 12.76
CA LEU A 151 3.98 9.79 11.44
C LEU A 151 2.50 9.90 11.08
N HIS A 152 1.64 9.07 11.68
CA HIS A 152 0.20 9.24 11.54
C HIS A 152 -0.25 10.57 12.19
N LYS A 153 0.29 10.91 13.37
CA LYS A 153 0.06 12.19 14.05
C LYS A 153 0.79 13.35 13.34
N HIS A 154 2.02 13.13 12.90
CA HIS A 154 2.92 14.13 12.34
C HIS A 154 3.39 13.77 10.91
N PRO A 155 2.54 13.91 9.88
CA PRO A 155 2.86 13.46 8.51
C PRO A 155 3.92 14.31 7.79
N LYS A 156 4.22 15.50 8.32
CA LYS A 156 5.20 16.43 7.72
C LYS A 156 6.64 16.15 8.16
N ASP A 157 6.85 15.34 9.20
CA ASP A 157 8.18 15.00 9.71
C ASP A 157 8.94 14.09 8.73
N LYS A 158 9.94 14.66 8.07
CA LYS A 158 10.75 13.95 7.06
C LYS A 158 11.89 13.15 7.68
N ALA A 159 12.39 13.59 8.84
CA ALA A 159 13.44 12.89 9.56
C ALA A 159 12.91 11.53 9.98
N ASN A 160 11.85 11.48 10.79
CA ASN A 160 11.31 10.20 11.26
C ASN A 160 10.82 9.29 10.13
N LYS A 161 10.28 9.86 9.04
CA LYS A 161 9.94 9.09 7.84
C LYS A 161 11.15 8.41 7.21
N ARG A 162 12.29 9.11 7.10
CA ARG A 162 13.54 8.53 6.59
C ARG A 162 14.03 7.39 7.47
N TRP A 163 14.04 7.59 8.79
CA TRP A 163 14.50 6.57 9.75
C TRP A 163 13.61 5.33 9.75
N MET A 164 12.29 5.51 9.62
CA MET A 164 11.35 4.41 9.45
C MET A 164 11.64 3.59 8.19
N LEU A 165 11.83 4.25 7.04
CA LEU A 165 12.14 3.58 5.78
C LEU A 165 13.46 2.80 5.86
N MET A 166 14.51 3.40 6.43
CA MET A 166 15.79 2.72 6.65
C MET A 166 15.64 1.51 7.58
N SER A 167 14.78 1.59 8.60
CA SER A 167 14.51 0.49 9.52
C SER A 167 13.77 -0.67 8.83
N ILE A 168 12.80 -0.35 7.94
CA ILE A 168 12.10 -1.33 7.09
C ILE A 168 13.10 -2.05 6.18
N ASP A 169 13.97 -1.31 5.50
CA ASP A 169 14.97 -1.89 4.59
C ASP A 169 15.98 -2.77 5.36
N ARG A 170 16.43 -2.32 6.53
CA ARG A 170 17.31 -3.11 7.41
C ARG A 170 16.64 -4.41 7.84
N ARG A 171 15.36 -4.36 8.24
CA ARG A 171 14.57 -5.55 8.60
C ARG A 171 14.45 -6.50 7.42
N ASN A 172 14.12 -6.00 6.23
CA ASN A 172 13.99 -6.80 5.02
C ASN A 172 15.32 -7.47 4.62
N LYS A 173 16.46 -6.78 4.83
CA LYS A 173 17.79 -7.35 4.62
C LYS A 173 18.06 -8.51 5.58
N ILE A 174 17.69 -8.38 6.86
CA ILE A 174 17.84 -9.46 7.85
C ILE A 174 16.94 -10.64 7.50
N LEU A 175 15.68 -10.40 7.15
CA LEU A 175 14.75 -11.46 6.73
C LEU A 175 15.25 -12.22 5.49
N LYS A 176 15.86 -11.52 4.53
CA LYS A 176 16.49 -12.14 3.35
C LYS A 176 17.64 -13.08 3.75
N VAL A 177 18.44 -12.72 4.75
CA VAL A 177 19.53 -13.58 5.25
C VAL A 177 18.94 -14.76 6.01
N LEU A 178 18.01 -14.52 6.93
CA LEU A 178 17.38 -15.56 7.74
C LEU A 178 16.72 -16.63 6.87
N ARG A 179 16.01 -16.21 5.82
CA ARG A 179 15.40 -17.12 4.86
C ARG A 179 16.40 -18.03 4.14
N LYS A 180 17.62 -17.57 3.90
CA LYS A 180 18.68 -18.35 3.24
C LYS A 180 19.36 -19.32 4.19
N THR A 181 19.49 -18.97 5.47
CA THR A 181 20.20 -19.76 6.47
C THR A 181 19.28 -20.75 7.18
N HIS A 182 18.14 -20.29 7.69
CA HIS A 182 17.20 -21.09 8.48
C HIS A 182 15.76 -20.75 8.10
N TYR A 183 15.16 -21.58 7.25
CA TYR A 183 13.81 -21.34 6.73
C TYR A 183 12.72 -21.47 7.81
N GLU A 184 12.82 -22.45 8.70
CA GLU A 184 11.84 -22.67 9.78
C GLU A 184 11.73 -21.47 10.73
N SER A 185 12.88 -20.93 11.18
CA SER A 185 12.92 -19.69 11.96
C SER A 185 12.30 -18.52 11.21
N PHE A 186 12.58 -18.40 9.91
CA PHE A 186 12.03 -17.33 9.07
C PHE A 186 10.49 -17.39 9.01
N GLU A 187 9.92 -18.57 8.83
CA GLU A 187 8.47 -18.76 8.79
C GLU A 187 7.83 -18.42 10.13
N LYS A 188 8.36 -18.95 11.24
CA LYS A 188 7.91 -18.63 12.61
C LYS A 188 7.90 -17.14 12.88
N VAL A 189 9.00 -16.44 12.57
CA VAL A 189 9.11 -14.98 12.74
C VAL A 189 8.07 -14.23 11.91
N CYS A 190 7.82 -14.66 10.68
CA CYS A 190 6.82 -14.01 9.81
C CYS A 190 5.39 -14.21 10.34
N GLN A 191 5.07 -15.38 10.86
CA GLN A 191 3.77 -15.69 11.47
C GLN A 191 3.56 -14.90 12.77
N GLU A 192 4.48 -14.99 13.72
CA GLU A 192 4.38 -14.34 15.04
C GLU A 192 4.30 -12.81 14.98
N LEU A 193 5.07 -12.20 14.07
CA LEU A 193 5.11 -10.74 13.93
C LEU A 193 4.12 -10.19 12.89
N GLY A 194 3.41 -11.07 12.16
CA GLY A 194 2.49 -10.70 11.08
C GLY A 194 3.20 -9.99 9.92
N ILE A 195 4.37 -10.48 9.51
CA ILE A 195 5.17 -9.87 8.44
C ILE A 195 5.02 -10.67 7.15
N THR A 196 4.54 -10.01 6.10
CA THR A 196 4.55 -10.59 4.74
C THR A 196 5.85 -10.25 4.03
N TYR A 197 6.67 -11.25 3.71
CA TYR A 197 7.88 -11.06 2.93
C TYR A 197 7.58 -11.04 1.42
N THR A 198 7.89 -9.93 0.76
CA THR A 198 7.79 -9.80 -0.71
C THR A 198 9.17 -9.79 -1.33
N PHE A 199 9.35 -10.55 -2.40
CA PHE A 199 10.60 -10.52 -3.16
C PHE A 199 10.82 -9.17 -3.84
N PRO A 200 12.05 -8.64 -3.86
CA PRO A 200 12.35 -7.43 -4.60
C PRO A 200 12.16 -7.68 -6.10
N GLN A 201 11.62 -6.68 -6.80
CA GLN A 201 11.53 -6.70 -8.25
C GLN A 201 12.92 -6.67 -8.86
N GLU A 202 13.11 -7.38 -9.98
CA GLU A 202 14.39 -7.40 -10.70
C GLU A 202 14.74 -6.02 -11.29
N TYR A 203 13.73 -5.33 -11.84
CA TYR A 203 13.92 -4.04 -12.49
C TYR A 203 13.03 -2.95 -11.87
N TYR A 204 13.66 -1.89 -11.38
CA TYR A 204 12.97 -0.69 -10.92
C TYR A 204 12.77 0.29 -12.09
N ARG A 205 11.61 0.23 -12.75
CA ARG A 205 11.25 1.13 -13.85
C ARG A 205 10.24 2.17 -13.41
N ARG A 206 10.42 3.42 -13.85
CA ARG A 206 9.41 4.47 -13.65
C ARG A 206 8.20 4.18 -14.52
N THR A 207 7.04 4.11 -13.90
CA THR A 207 5.79 3.81 -14.58
C THR A 207 5.17 5.10 -15.11
N THR A 208 5.14 5.27 -16.43
CA THR A 208 4.53 6.45 -17.09
C THR A 208 3.08 6.15 -17.49
N GLN A 209 2.24 7.19 -17.60
CA GLN A 209 0.84 7.02 -18.04
C GLN A 209 0.73 6.33 -19.41
N ARG A 210 1.60 6.71 -20.35
CA ARG A 210 1.69 6.07 -21.68
C ARG A 210 1.97 4.56 -21.56
N TRP A 211 2.91 4.17 -20.70
CA TRP A 211 3.22 2.75 -20.50
C TRP A 211 2.06 2.00 -19.85
N LEU A 212 1.39 2.60 -18.85
CA LEU A 212 0.20 2.03 -18.21
C LEU A 212 -0.93 1.79 -19.21
N ALA A 213 -1.26 2.80 -20.02
CA ALA A 213 -2.32 2.70 -21.03
C ALA A 213 -1.99 1.61 -22.06
N LYS A 214 -0.75 1.60 -22.57
CA LYS A 214 -0.29 0.57 -23.50
C LYS A 214 -0.36 -0.82 -22.87
N LYS A 215 0.14 -0.99 -21.64
CA LYS A 215 0.15 -2.29 -20.96
C LYS A 215 -1.27 -2.78 -20.69
N ALA A 216 -2.18 -1.91 -20.26
CA ALA A 216 -3.58 -2.23 -20.03
C ALA A 216 -4.29 -2.68 -21.32
N LEU A 217 -4.04 -1.97 -22.44
CA LEU A 217 -4.57 -2.34 -23.75
C LEU A 217 -4.01 -3.71 -24.19
N CYS A 218 -2.71 -3.94 -24.07
CA CYS A 218 -2.10 -5.22 -24.42
C CYS A 218 -2.71 -6.39 -23.62
N VAL A 219 -3.00 -6.19 -22.33
CA VAL A 219 -3.67 -7.21 -21.49
C VAL A 219 -5.09 -7.50 -21.98
N LYS A 220 -5.86 -6.46 -22.35
CA LYS A 220 -7.22 -6.63 -22.90
C LYS A 220 -7.19 -7.38 -24.24
N VAL A 221 -6.35 -6.95 -25.16
CA VAL A 221 -6.17 -7.60 -26.47
C VAL A 221 -5.76 -9.06 -26.30
N PHE A 222 -4.83 -9.34 -25.38
CA PHE A 222 -4.43 -10.73 -25.09
C PHE A 222 -5.61 -11.58 -24.63
N LYS A 223 -6.44 -11.07 -23.71
CA LYS A 223 -7.63 -11.79 -23.21
C LYS A 223 -8.65 -12.08 -24.32
N GLU A 224 -8.91 -11.09 -25.18
CA GLU A 224 -9.84 -11.27 -26.31
C GLU A 224 -9.34 -12.32 -27.31
N VAL A 225 -8.05 -12.28 -27.66
CA VAL A 225 -7.45 -13.28 -28.56
C VAL A 225 -7.52 -14.69 -27.95
N GLN A 226 -7.30 -14.83 -26.65
CA GLN A 226 -7.45 -16.14 -25.98
C GLN A 226 -8.90 -16.65 -26.01
N LYS A 227 -9.87 -15.75 -25.80
CA LYS A 227 -11.29 -16.08 -25.88
C LYS A 227 -11.68 -16.61 -27.27
N GLN A 228 -11.29 -15.89 -28.32
CA GLN A 228 -11.54 -16.32 -29.70
C GLN A 228 -10.92 -17.67 -30.03
N LYS A 229 -9.67 -17.91 -29.61
CA LYS A 229 -8.99 -19.20 -29.80
C LYS A 229 -9.70 -20.34 -29.05
N ALA A 230 -10.22 -20.09 -27.85
CA ALA A 230 -10.98 -21.08 -27.10
C ALA A 230 -12.31 -21.42 -27.79
N GLU A 231 -13.03 -20.41 -28.29
CA GLU A 231 -14.26 -20.61 -29.06
C GLU A 231 -14.01 -21.41 -30.35
N GLN A 232 -12.93 -21.10 -31.08
CA GLN A 232 -12.52 -21.86 -32.27
C GLN A 232 -12.20 -23.32 -31.94
N ARG A 233 -11.47 -23.58 -30.85
CA ARG A 233 -11.20 -24.95 -30.38
C ARG A 233 -12.47 -25.70 -30.01
N ASN A 234 -13.42 -25.06 -29.33
CA ASN A 234 -14.70 -25.66 -28.98
C ASN A 234 -15.52 -26.01 -30.22
N LYS A 235 -15.54 -25.13 -31.23
CA LYS A 235 -16.20 -25.40 -32.52
C LYS A 235 -15.57 -26.59 -33.25
N MET A 236 -14.24 -26.69 -33.28
CA MET A 236 -13.56 -27.84 -33.87
C MET A 236 -13.89 -29.15 -33.14
N LYS A 237 -13.94 -29.14 -31.80
CA LYS A 237 -14.36 -30.30 -31.00
C LYS A 237 -15.80 -30.74 -31.27
N LEU A 238 -16.72 -29.77 -31.36
CA LEU A 238 -18.12 -30.06 -31.69
C LEU A 238 -18.25 -30.67 -33.08
N ASN A 239 -17.52 -30.13 -34.06
CA ASN A 239 -17.51 -30.69 -35.42
C ASN A 239 -16.90 -32.09 -35.46
N GLN A 240 -15.84 -32.37 -34.68
CA GLN A 240 -15.30 -33.72 -34.56
C GLN A 240 -16.31 -34.70 -33.94
N GLN A 241 -16.99 -34.32 -32.86
CA GLN A 241 -18.05 -35.14 -32.26
C GLN A 241 -19.21 -35.41 -33.22
N ASN A 242 -19.62 -34.40 -34.01
CA ASN A 242 -20.66 -34.55 -35.00
C ASN A 242 -20.24 -35.47 -36.17
N ASN A 243 -18.96 -35.47 -36.53
CA ASN A 243 -18.42 -36.34 -37.59
C ASN A 243 -18.14 -37.78 -37.10
N GLU A 244 -17.95 -37.99 -35.80
CA GLU A 244 -17.74 -39.31 -35.18
C GLU A 244 -19.05 -40.01 -34.77
N ALA A 245 -20.20 -39.33 -34.81
CA ALA A 245 -21.51 -39.94 -34.60
C ALA A 245 -21.88 -40.80 -35.83
N PRO A 246 -22.06 -42.13 -35.71
CA PRO A 246 -22.22 -43.01 -36.86
C PRO A 246 -23.57 -42.83 -37.54
N SER A 247 -23.59 -43.03 -38.87
CA SER A 247 -24.80 -43.19 -39.67
C SER A 247 -25.51 -44.51 -39.33
N THR A 248 -26.12 -44.61 -38.15
CA THR A 248 -26.99 -45.74 -37.75
C THR A 248 -28.46 -45.46 -38.08
N THR A 249 -28.74 -45.01 -39.30
CA THR A 249 -30.09 -44.91 -39.84
C THR A 249 -30.09 -45.30 -41.31
N GLY A 250 -30.36 -46.58 -41.62
CA GLY A 250 -30.60 -46.99 -43.00
C GLY A 250 -30.31 -48.46 -43.33
N LEU A 251 -30.99 -49.40 -42.66
CA LEU A 251 -31.30 -50.71 -43.24
C LEU A 251 -32.77 -51.02 -42.91
N TYR A 252 -33.65 -50.69 -43.86
CA TYR A 252 -34.98 -51.28 -44.05
C TYR A 252 -34.83 -52.41 -45.08
#